data_AF-A0A2C9KQ78-F1
#
_entry.id   AF-A0A2C9KQ78-F1
#
_cell.length_a   1.000
_cell.length_b   1.000
_cell.length_c   1.000
_cell.angle_alpha   90.00
_cell.angle_beta   90.00
_cell.angle_gamma   90.00
#
_symmetry.space_group_name_H-M   'P 1'
#
loop_
_entity.id
_entity.type
_entity.pdbx_description
1 polymer ?
#
loop_
_entity_poly.entity_id
_entity_poly.type
_entity_poly.pdbx_seq_one_letter_code
_entity_poly.pdbx_strand_id
1 'polypeptide(L)'
;LPKQCTFLELSLQPYFTQWINIKKSYADVTSVFPKGMMVMLNNLNLKHVGRHHSGIDDCHNIANVLIALMQRGYIFKQNGNLNS
;
A
#
# COMPACT_ATOMS: atom_id res chain seq x y z
N LEU A 1 -9.79 -6.76 7.85
CA LEU A 1 -9.15 -7.93 8.47
C LEU A 1 -9.59 -8.15 9.92
N PRO A 2 -9.42 -7.22 10.89
CA PRO A 2 -9.72 -7.51 12.30
C PRO A 2 -11.17 -7.95 12.54
N LYS A 3 -12.13 -7.23 11.95
CA LYS A 3 -13.56 -7.58 12.01
C LYS A 3 -13.87 -8.99 11.46
N GLN A 4 -13.17 -9.41 10.40
CA GLN A 4 -13.36 -10.72 9.80
C GLN A 4 -12.79 -11.84 10.69
N CYS A 5 -11.65 -11.60 11.32
CA CYS A 5 -11.08 -12.54 12.29
C CYS A 5 -12.02 -12.73 13.48
N THR A 6 -12.57 -11.64 14.04
CA THR A 6 -13.55 -11.71 15.13
C THR A 6 -14.81 -12.48 14.71
N PHE A 7 -15.35 -12.22 13.52
CA PHE A 7 -16.52 -12.92 13.00
C PHE A 7 -16.29 -14.44 12.82
N LEU A 8 -15.06 -14.83 12.46
CA LEU A 8 -14.67 -16.23 12.28
C LEU A 8 -14.07 -16.86 13.55
N GLU A 9 -14.08 -16.16 14.69
CA GLU A 9 -13.47 -16.60 15.95
C GLU A 9 -11.98 -16.96 15.83
N LEU A 10 -11.28 -16.31 14.90
CA LEU A 10 -9.84 -16.50 14.66
C LEU A 10 -9.02 -15.51 15.48
N SER A 11 -7.94 -15.99 16.09
CA SER A 11 -6.95 -15.13 16.71
C SER A 11 -6.17 -14.33 15.65
N LEU A 12 -6.11 -13.02 15.83
CA LEU A 12 -5.34 -12.16 14.93
C LEU A 12 -3.85 -12.42 15.16
N GLN A 13 -3.18 -12.89 14.11
CA GLN A 13 -1.76 -13.20 14.20
C GLN A 13 -0.92 -11.91 14.29
N PRO A 14 0.20 -11.90 15.04
CA PRO A 14 1.02 -10.71 15.25
C PRO A 14 1.49 -10.04 13.95
N TYR A 15 1.79 -10.82 12.90
CA TYR A 15 2.24 -10.29 11.62
C TYR A 15 1.16 -9.52 10.84
N PHE A 16 -0.12 -9.60 11.24
CA PHE A 16 -1.20 -8.79 10.69
C PHE A 16 -1.39 -7.45 11.42
N THR A 17 -0.59 -7.16 12.44
CA THR A 17 -0.73 -5.94 13.26
C THR A 17 0.11 -4.77 12.78
N GLN A 18 1.05 -5.01 11.86
CA GLN A 18 1.98 -4.02 11.32
C GLN A 18 2.16 -4.22 9.82
N TRP A 19 2.31 -3.14 9.07
CA TRP A 19 2.49 -3.17 7.63
C TRP A 19 3.18 -1.92 7.10
N ILE A 20 3.54 -1.97 5.82
CA ILE A 20 3.95 -0.79 5.05
C ILE A 20 2.70 -0.19 4.42
N ASN A 21 2.36 1.03 4.82
CA ASN A 21 1.35 1.84 4.14
C ASN A 21 2.02 2.60 2.99
N ILE A 22 1.80 2.10 1.77
CA ILE A 22 2.40 2.66 0.56
C ILE A 22 2.05 4.14 0.34
N LYS A 23 0.87 4.62 0.80
CA LYS A 23 0.48 6.03 0.68
C LYS A 23 1.34 6.95 1.56
N LYS A 24 1.70 6.48 2.76
CA LYS A 24 2.63 7.20 3.63
C LYS A 24 4.02 7.24 3.01
N SER A 25 4.52 6.10 2.54
CA SER A 25 5.81 6.03 1.86
C SER A 25 5.88 6.89 0.59
N TYR A 26 4.80 6.93 -0.19
CA TYR A 26 4.68 7.86 -1.32
C TYR A 26 4.74 9.32 -0.84
N ALA A 27 4.00 9.67 0.21
CA ALA A 27 3.97 11.02 0.74
C ALA A 27 5.33 11.47 1.30
N ASP A 28 6.11 10.57 1.89
CA ASP A 28 7.47 10.86 2.35
C ASP A 28 8.40 11.24 1.18
N VAL A 29 8.18 10.67 -0.01
CA VAL A 29 9.00 10.94 -1.21
C VAL A 29 8.51 12.17 -1.96
N THR A 30 7.21 12.41 -2.04
CA THR A 30 6.64 13.47 -2.89
C THR A 30 6.07 14.66 -2.11
N SER A 31 6.13 14.64 -0.77
CA SER A 31 5.50 15.62 0.13
C SER A 31 3.99 15.79 -0.06
N VAL A 32 3.31 14.83 -0.69
CA VAL A 32 1.87 14.90 -1.00
C VAL A 32 1.20 13.58 -0.65
N PHE A 33 0.16 13.63 0.18
CA PHE A 33 -0.62 12.43 0.48
C PHE A 33 -1.60 12.11 -0.66
N PRO A 34 -1.52 10.92 -1.28
CA PRO A 34 -2.30 10.62 -2.47
C PRO A 34 -3.74 10.22 -2.11
N LYS A 35 -4.71 10.70 -2.89
CA LYS A 35 -6.13 10.30 -2.72
C LYS A 35 -6.34 8.80 -2.97
N GLY A 36 -5.55 8.19 -3.85
CA GLY A 36 -5.66 6.76 -4.16
C GLY A 36 -4.54 6.23 -5.05
N MET A 37 -4.61 4.95 -5.39
CA MET A 37 -3.63 4.26 -6.24
C MET A 37 -3.46 4.92 -7.60
N MET A 38 -4.57 5.29 -8.27
CA MET A 38 -4.54 5.92 -9.59
C MET A 38 -3.76 7.25 -9.59
N VAL A 39 -3.86 8.02 -8.51
CA VAL A 39 -3.09 9.27 -8.36
C VAL A 39 -1.60 8.98 -8.26
N MET A 40 -1.21 7.96 -7.46
CA MET A 40 0.20 7.57 -7.36
C MET A 40 0.73 7.10 -8.72
N LEU A 41 -0.01 6.26 -9.44
CA LEU A 41 0.39 5.78 -10.76
C LEU A 41 0.58 6.95 -11.73
N ASN A 42 -0.41 7.85 -11.82
CA ASN A 42 -0.35 9.00 -12.71
C ASN A 42 0.85 9.91 -12.40
N ASN A 43 1.06 10.26 -11.13
CA ASN A 43 2.14 11.17 -10.73
C ASN A 43 3.53 10.54 -10.91
N LEU A 44 3.65 9.23 -10.83
CA LEU A 44 4.90 8.51 -11.07
C LEU A 44 5.08 8.14 -12.56
N ASN A 45 4.16 8.54 -13.44
CA ASN A 45 4.12 8.17 -14.86
C ASN A 45 4.11 6.64 -15.09
N LEU A 46 3.40 5.90 -14.24
CA LEU A 46 3.22 4.46 -14.35
C LEU A 46 1.89 4.12 -15.04
N LYS A 47 1.94 3.20 -16.00
CA LYS A 47 0.74 2.70 -16.66
C LYS A 47 -0.04 1.79 -15.70
N HIS A 48 -1.34 2.03 -15.59
CA HIS A 48 -2.25 1.11 -14.89
C HIS A 48 -2.33 -0.23 -15.63
N VAL A 49 -2.11 -1.32 -14.88
CA VAL A 49 -2.17 -2.69 -15.40
C VAL A 49 -3.47 -3.34 -14.92
N GLY A 50 -4.16 -4.03 -15.83
CA GLY A 50 -5.37 -4.80 -15.49
C GLY A 50 -6.62 -3.93 -15.27
N ARG A 51 -7.53 -4.42 -14.43
CA ARG A 51 -8.84 -3.81 -14.17
C ARG A 51 -8.88 -3.15 -12.78
N HIS A 52 -9.40 -1.92 -12.73
CA HIS A 52 -9.59 -1.23 -11.45
C HIS A 52 -10.60 -2.00 -10.57
N HIS A 53 -10.28 -2.12 -9.28
CA HIS A 53 -11.02 -2.91 -8.27
C HIS A 53 -10.90 -4.43 -8.39
N SER A 54 -9.99 -4.93 -9.23
CA SER A 54 -9.53 -6.31 -9.16
C SER A 54 -8.41 -6.39 -8.13
N GLY A 55 -8.62 -7.12 -7.03
CA GLY A 55 -7.66 -7.16 -5.92
C GLY A 55 -6.25 -7.60 -6.35
N ILE A 56 -6.15 -8.53 -7.31
CA ILE A 56 -4.86 -8.99 -7.84
C ILE A 56 -4.18 -7.94 -8.72
N ASP A 57 -4.95 -7.21 -9.54
CA ASP A 57 -4.40 -6.13 -10.37
C ASP A 57 -3.98 -4.93 -9.52
N ASP A 58 -4.78 -4.59 -8.49
CA ASP A 58 -4.43 -3.57 -7.52
C ASP A 58 -3.13 -3.93 -6.79
N CYS A 59 -2.90 -5.21 -6.46
CA CYS A 59 -1.63 -5.68 -5.90
C CYS A 59 -0.44 -5.46 -6.86
N HIS A 60 -0.58 -5.79 -8.15
CA HIS A 60 0.46 -5.55 -9.14
C HIS A 60 0.79 -4.06 -9.29
N ASN A 61 -0.23 -3.21 -9.33
CA ASN A 61 -0.05 -1.76 -9.44
C ASN A 61 0.61 -1.18 -8.17
N ILE A 62 0.24 -1.63 -6.98
CA ILE A 62 0.91 -1.24 -5.73
C ILE A 62 2.38 -1.68 -5.72
N ALA A 63 2.69 -2.89 -6.22
CA ALA A 63 4.05 -3.35 -6.36
C ALA A 63 4.88 -2.47 -7.32
N ASN A 64 4.29 -2.04 -8.44
CA ASN A 64 4.95 -1.11 -9.37
C ASN A 64 5.23 0.26 -8.74
N VAL A 65 4.29 0.79 -7.93
CA VAL A 65 4.53 2.01 -7.14
C VAL A 65 5.68 1.80 -6.16
N LEU A 66 5.70 0.68 -5.44
CA LEU A 66 6.77 0.34 -4.49
C LEU A 66 8.14 0.33 -5.19
N ILE A 67 8.26 -0.35 -6.34
CA ILE A 67 9.51 -0.41 -7.13
C ILE A 67 9.94 1.00 -7.56
N ALA A 68 9.00 1.81 -8.06
CA ALA A 68 9.28 3.18 -8.48
C ALA A 68 9.77 4.09 -7.34
N LEU A 69 9.34 3.86 -6.09
CA LEU A 69 9.85 4.57 -4.92
C LEU A 69 11.23 4.05 -4.51
N MET A 70 11.47 2.73 -4.56
CA MET A 70 12.80 2.14 -4.30
C MET A 70 13.85 2.68 -5.28
N GLN A 71 13.50 2.80 -6.58
CA GLN A 71 14.39 3.36 -7.60
C GLN A 71 14.73 4.83 -7.37
N ARG A 72 13.91 5.57 -6.63
CA ARG A 72 14.19 6.94 -6.17
C ARG A 72 15.01 6.98 -4.87
N GLY A 73 15.47 5.83 -4.37
CA GLY A 73 16.28 5.72 -3.15
C GLY A 73 15.49 5.63 -1.85
N TYR A 74 14.16 5.47 -1.90
CA TYR A 74 13.37 5.34 -0.68
C TYR A 74 13.58 3.98 -0.01
N ILE A 75 13.87 4.00 1.30
CA ILE A 75 14.07 2.81 2.12
C ILE A 75 12.80 2.53 2.92
N PHE A 76 12.12 1.44 2.58
CA PHE A 76 10.87 1.06 3.22
C PHE A 76 11.08 0.59 4.66
N LYS A 77 10.20 1.07 5.55
CA LYS A 77 10.07 0.65 6.94
C LYS A 77 8.60 0.52 7.28
N GLN A 78 8.28 -0.27 8.29
CA GLN A 78 6.92 -0.35 8.82
C GLN A 78 6.46 1.05 9.27
N ASN A 79 5.33 1.50 8.75
CA ASN A 79 4.78 2.83 9.02
C ASN A 79 3.23 2.81 9.18
N GLY A 80 2.63 1.62 9.18
CA GLY A 80 1.24 1.37 9.56
C GLY A 80 1.18 0.31 10.65
N ASN A 81 0.26 0.49 11.60
CA ASN A 81 -0.05 -0.52 12.59
C ASN A 81 -1.53 -0.46 12.99
N LEU A 82 -2.01 -1.51 13.64
CA LEU A 82 -3.41 -1.70 13.99
C LEU A 82 -3.96 -0.65 14.98
N ASN A 83 -3.08 -0.01 15.77
CA ASN A 83 -3.46 0.91 16.84
C ASN A 83 -3.23 2.39 16.48
N SER A 84 -2.88 2.68 15.22
CA SER A 84 -2.54 4.01 14.72
C SER A 84 -3.58 4.62 13.80
#